data_AF-A0A3D1M6M9-F1
#
_entry.id   AF-A0A3D1M6M9-F1
#
_cell.length_a   1.000
_cell.length_b   1.000
_cell.length_c   1.000
_cell.angle_alpha   90.00
_cell.angle_beta   90.00
_cell.angle_gamma   90.00
#
_symmetry.space_group_name_H-M   'P 1'
#
loop_
_entity.id
_entity.type
_entity.pdbx_description
1 polymer ?
#
loop_
_entity_poly.entity_id
_entity_poly.type
_entity_poly.pdbx_seq_one_letter_code
_entity_poly.pdbx_strand_id
1 'polypeptide(L)' 'MDLTGRSFLTLKDYTPEEIHYLLDLSALLKEKKKKGIRVDTLRGRNVALIFEKTSTRTRCSFEVAAHDL' A
#
# COMPACT_ATOMS: atom_id res chain seq x y z
N MET A 1 -9.42 0.38 -11.75
CA MET A 1 -9.55 1.62 -10.98
C MET A 1 -8.24 2.39 -11.13
N ASP A 2 -8.27 3.69 -11.39
CA ASP A 2 -7.06 4.53 -11.39
C ASP A 2 -7.06 5.41 -10.12
N LEU A 3 -6.06 5.20 -9.27
CA LEU A 3 -5.85 5.96 -8.02
C LEU A 3 -4.55 6.77 -8.07
N THR A 4 -3.92 6.86 -9.24
CA THR A 4 -2.60 7.50 -9.39
C THR A 4 -2.68 8.99 -9.05
N GLY A 5 -1.73 9.48 -8.25
CA GLY A 5 -1.65 10.88 -7.85
C GLY A 5 -2.67 11.31 -6.80
N ARG A 6 -3.49 10.40 -6.26
CA ARG A 6 -4.45 10.70 -5.18
C ARG A 6 -3.84 10.44 -3.80
N SER A 7 -4.08 11.37 -2.88
CA SER A 7 -3.72 11.22 -1.47
C SER A 7 -4.81 10.47 -0.70
N PHE A 8 -4.42 9.47 0.10
CA PHE A 8 -5.33 8.75 0.99
C PHE A 8 -5.32 9.39 2.40
N LEU A 9 -6.23 10.34 2.65
CA LEU A 9 -6.28 11.08 3.92
C LEU A 9 -7.44 10.64 4.81
N THR A 10 -8.62 10.41 4.23
CA THR A 10 -9.79 9.91 4.95
C THR A 10 -10.62 8.96 4.08
N LEU A 11 -11.31 8.00 4.72
CA LEU A 11 -12.20 7.06 4.03
C LEU A 11 -13.36 7.75 3.32
N LYS A 12 -13.72 8.98 3.74
CA LYS A 12 -14.80 9.77 3.13
C LYS A 12 -14.47 10.24 1.71
N ASP A 13 -13.19 10.25 1.33
CA ASP A 13 -12.74 10.68 -0.01
C ASP A 13 -12.85 9.57 -1.06
N TYR A 14 -13.36 8.40 -0.67
CA TYR A 14 -13.43 7.19 -1.49
C TYR A 14 -14.85 6.65 -1.59
N THR A 15 -15.21 6.16 -2.76
CA THR A 15 -16.47 5.43 -2.92
C THR A 15 -16.37 4.01 -2.35
N PRO A 16 -17.49 3.36 -2.00
CA PRO A 16 -17.47 1.96 -1.57
C PRO A 16 -16.73 1.04 -2.55
N GLU A 17 -16.90 1.24 -3.85
CA GLU A 17 -16.26 0.45 -4.91
C GLU A 17 -14.74 0.62 -4.92
N GLU A 18 -14.24 1.83 -4.65
CA GLU A 18 -12.80 2.10 -4.53
C GLU A 18 -12.19 1.41 -3.32
N ILE A 19 -12.92 1.39 -2.20
CA ILE A 19 -12.50 0.66 -1.00
C ILE A 19 -12.52 -0.85 -1.26
N HIS A 20 -13.56 -1.39 -1.89
CA HIS A 20 -13.61 -2.80 -2.27
C HIS A 20 -12.44 -3.17 -3.20
N TYR A 21 -12.13 -2.34 -4.18
CA TYR A 21 -10.97 -2.53 -5.04
C TYR A 21 -9.65 -2.60 -4.25
N LEU A 22 -9.44 -1.72 -3.27
CA LEU A 22 -8.24 -1.75 -2.42
C LEU A 22 -8.15 -3.03 -1.56
N LEU A 23 -9.29 -3.53 -1.08
CA LEU A 23 -9.36 -4.78 -0.32
C LEU A 23 -9.01 -5.99 -1.21
N ASP A 24 -9.55 -6.05 -2.42
CA ASP A 24 -9.27 -7.11 -3.39
C ASP A 24 -7.80 -7.10 -3.82
N LEU A 25 -7.26 -5.91 -4.09
CA LEU A 25 -5.84 -5.74 -4.41
C LEU A 25 -4.94 -6.21 -3.25
N SER A 26 -5.30 -5.88 -2.01
CA SER A 26 -4.57 -6.31 -0.82
C SER A 26 -4.58 -7.83 -0.67
N ALA A 27 -5.71 -8.49 -0.95
CA ALA A 27 -5.82 -9.94 -0.93
C ALA A 27 -4.93 -10.60 -2.00
N LEU A 28 -4.94 -10.06 -3.22
CA LEU A 28 -4.11 -10.53 -4.33
C LEU A 28 -2.61 -10.41 -4.03
N LEU A 29 -2.15 -9.26 -3.54
CA LEU A 29 -0.74 -9.04 -3.20
C LEU A 29 -0.29 -9.97 -2.07
N LYS A 30 -1.15 -10.18 -1.07
CA LYS A 30 -0.89 -11.14 0.03
C LYS A 30 -0.75 -12.56 -0.50
N GLU A 31 -1.59 -12.98 -1.44
CA GLU A 31 -1.51 -14.30 -2.06
C GLU A 31 -0.22 -14.48 -2.88
N LYS A 32 0.14 -13.49 -3.71
CA LYS A 32 1.38 -13.50 -4.49
C LYS A 32 2.61 -13.63 -3.59
N LYS A 33 2.67 -12.84 -2.51
CA LYS A 33 3.75 -12.91 -1.53
C LYS A 33 3.84 -14.30 -0.87
N LYS A 34 2.69 -14.91 -0.50
CA LYS A 34 2.65 -16.27 0.04
C LYS A 34 3.17 -17.33 -0.94
N LYS A 35 2.93 -17.14 -2.24
CA LYS A 35 3.45 -18.02 -3.30
C LYS A 35 4.91 -17.73 -3.66
N GLY A 36 5.58 -16.77 -3.01
CA GLY A 36 6.95 -16.35 -3.33
C GLY A 36 7.06 -15.57 -4.64
N ILE A 37 5.94 -15.09 -5.20
CA ILE A 37 5.91 -14.32 -6.44
C ILE A 37 6.20 -12.86 -6.11
N ARG A 38 7.37 -12.37 -6.52
CA ARG A 38 7.76 -10.96 -6.34
C ARG A 38 6.99 -10.05 -7.29
N VAL A 39 6.52 -8.91 -6.80
CA VAL A 39 5.77 -7.91 -7.57
C VAL A 39 6.60 -6.62 -7.62
N ASP A 40 7.59 -6.57 -8.52
CA ASP A 40 8.59 -5.47 -8.60
C ASP A 40 8.14 -4.37 -9.58
N THR A 41 6.95 -3.83 -9.35
CA THR A 41 6.30 -2.86 -10.27
C THR A 41 6.70 -1.41 -10.02
N LEU A 42 7.21 -1.10 -8.83
CA LEU A 42 7.60 0.24 -8.39
C LEU A 42 9.10 0.41 -8.26
N ARG A 43 9.89 -0.47 -8.89
CA ARG A 43 11.35 -0.40 -8.90
C ARG A 43 11.85 1.00 -9.26
N GLY A 44 12.75 1.53 -8.42
CA GLY A 44 13.34 2.85 -8.59
C GLY A 44 12.47 4.02 -8.08
N ARG A 45 11.29 3.75 -7.52
CA ARG A 45 10.53 4.73 -6.75
C ARG A 45 11.04 4.79 -5.32
N ASN A 46 10.92 5.97 -4.71
CA ASN A 46 11.34 6.21 -3.33
C ASN A 46 10.14 6.66 -2.49
N VAL A 47 10.10 6.23 -1.22
CA VAL A 47 9.10 6.65 -0.23
C VAL A 47 9.82 7.27 0.97
N ALA A 48 9.38 8.45 1.39
CA ALA A 48 9.83 9.07 2.63
C ALA A 48 8.78 8.84 3.72
N LEU A 49 9.21 8.33 4.88
CA LEU A 49 8.36 8.05 6.02
C LEU A 49 8.60 9.10 7.12
N ILE A 50 7.63 9.99 7.33
CA ILE A 50 7.69 11.08 8.32
C ILE A 50 6.70 10.79 9.44
N PHE A 51 7.21 10.67 10.67
CA PHE A 51 6.41 10.40 11.87
C PHE A 51 6.82 11.35 13.00
N GLU A 52 5.89 12.19 13.46
CA GLU A 52 6.13 13.08 14.61
C GLU A 52 6.04 12.34 15.96
N LYS A 53 5.26 11.26 16.01
CA LYS A 53 5.11 10.39 17.18
C LYS A 53 5.53 8.97 16.83
N THR A 54 6.10 8.28 17.82
CA THR A 54 6.53 6.89 17.65
C THR A 54 5.34 5.99 17.33
N SER A 55 5.32 5.40 16.12
CA SER A 55 4.38 4.36 15.72
C SER A 55 5.11 3.22 15.00
N THR A 56 5.41 2.16 15.75
CA THR A 56 6.23 1.05 15.24
C THR A 56 5.51 0.21 14.20
N ARG A 57 4.24 -0.16 14.46
CA ARG A 57 3.46 -1.00 13.51
C ARG A 57 3.26 -0.30 12.18
N THR A 58 2.90 0.98 12.19
CA THR A 58 2.66 1.76 10.96
C THR A 58 3.96 1.91 10.17
N ARG A 59 5.05 2.31 10.83
CA ARG A 59 6.35 2.45 10.16
C ARG A 59 6.79 1.14 9.50
N CYS A 60 6.80 0.04 10.25
CA CYS A 60 7.23 -1.26 9.73
C CYS A 60 6.34 -1.74 8.58
N SER A 61 5.01 -1.54 8.65
CA SER A 61 4.13 -1.97 7.57
C SER A 61 4.37 -1.21 6.27
N PHE A 62 4.61 0.12 6.35
CA PHE A 62 4.90 0.92 5.16
C PHE A 62 6.28 0.62 4.57
N GLU A 63 7.29 0.41 5.42
CA GLU A 63 8.64 0.04 4.99
C GLU A 63 8.66 -1.31 4.27
N VAL A 64 8.00 -2.32 4.83
CA VAL A 64 7.87 -3.65 4.21
C VAL A 64 7.09 -3.55 2.89
N ALA A 65 5.99 -2.80 2.85
CA ALA A 65 5.22 -2.61 1.63
C ALA A 65 6.03 -1.92 0.51
N ALA A 66 6.83 -0.90 0.85
CA ALA A 66 7.68 -0.21 -0.11
C ALA A 66 8.85 -1.09 -0.61
N HIS A 67 9.37 -1.98 0.22
CA HIS A 67 10.42 -2.93 -0.16
C HIS A 67 9.90 -4.08 -1.03
N ASP A 68 8.66 -4.51 -0.81
CA ASP A 68 8.05 -5.63 -1.52
C ASP A 68 7.58 -5.30 -2.95
N LEU A 69 7.43 -4.00 -3.27
CA LEU A 69 6.82 -3.48 -4.50
C LEU A 69 7.79 -2.90 -5.53
#